data_AF-A0A537GPA3-F1
#
_entry.id   AF-A0A537GPA3-F1
#
_cell.length_a   1.000
_cell.length_b   1.000
_cell.length_c   1.000
_cell.angle_alpha   90.00
_cell.angle_beta   90.00
_cell.angle_gamma   90.00
#
_symmetry.space_group_name_H-M   'P 1'
#
loop_
_entity.id
_entity.type
_entity.pdbx_description
1 polymer ?
#
loop_
_entity_poly.entity_id
_entity_poly.type
_entity_poly.pdbx_seq_one_letter_code
_entity_poly.pdbx_strand_id
1 'polypeptide(L)'
;MRRNKQWAIIALAVAFFLIAIPSTTPRVYGAFANPCLAAQKCSIKILSPGGALNTNTNVNQSFIVSFAVSNFTLQQPGTINDVNTFTTGSTAHNEGHIHVFVDNAYITIWANTNGIPLTLSPGTHIIRLDLVNDLHYEFNPGINVTTTVNVADPLQSAANTAQSNAGNAMYYSLGALIVSIISVILVAYIAFKPKPKP
;
A
#
# COMPACT_ATOMS: atom_id res chain seq x y z
N MET A 1 28.48 10.85 52.42
CA MET A 1 27.16 10.41 51.89
C MET A 1 26.91 10.66 50.40
N ARG A 2 27.59 11.60 49.71
CA ARG A 2 27.35 11.90 48.28
C ARG A 2 27.94 10.89 47.28
N ARG A 3 29.12 10.33 47.56
CA ARG A 3 29.84 9.46 46.62
C ARG A 3 29.12 8.12 46.37
N ASN A 4 28.62 7.47 47.42
CA ASN A 4 27.96 6.16 47.30
C ASN A 4 26.61 6.26 46.55
N LYS A 5 25.90 7.40 46.66
CA LYS A 5 24.66 7.65 45.90
C LYS A 5 24.93 7.90 44.42
N GLN A 6 26.07 8.53 44.07
CA GLN A 6 26.48 8.72 42.68
C GLN A 6 26.83 7.40 42.00
N TRP A 7 27.53 6.49 42.69
CA TRP A 7 27.82 5.16 42.16
C TRP A 7 26.57 4.33 41.91
N ALA A 8 25.55 4.42 42.79
CA ALA A 8 24.28 3.73 42.61
C ALA A 8 23.49 4.26 41.39
N ILE A 9 23.48 5.58 41.17
CA ILE A 9 22.79 6.20 40.02
C ILE A 9 23.50 5.85 38.70
N ILE A 10 24.84 5.85 38.69
CA ILE A 10 25.62 5.46 37.50
C ILE A 10 25.37 3.98 37.18
N ALA A 11 25.36 3.10 38.18
CA ALA A 11 25.07 1.68 37.97
C ALA A 11 23.66 1.45 37.40
N LEU A 12 22.67 2.21 37.87
CA LEU A 12 21.29 2.13 37.37
C LEU A 12 21.15 2.67 35.95
N ALA A 13 21.85 3.77 35.62
CA ALA A 13 21.85 4.33 34.26
C ALA A 13 22.54 3.39 33.25
N VAL A 14 23.64 2.74 33.65
CA VAL A 14 24.33 1.73 32.81
C VAL A 14 23.46 0.48 32.63
N ALA A 15 22.74 0.04 33.67
CA ALA A 15 21.81 -1.08 33.56
C ALA A 15 20.66 -0.78 32.58
N PHE A 16 20.07 0.42 32.63
CA PHE A 16 19.05 0.83 31.66
C PHE A 16 19.59 0.92 30.23
N PHE A 17 20.83 1.40 30.05
CA PHE A 17 21.45 1.50 28.73
C PHE A 17 21.78 0.12 28.12
N LEU A 18 22.10 -0.87 28.95
CA LEU A 18 22.34 -2.26 28.51
C LEU A 18 21.05 -3.01 28.13
N ILE A 19 19.91 -2.65 28.72
CA ILE A 19 18.59 -3.27 28.40
C ILE A 19 17.97 -2.62 27.16
N ALA A 20 18.34 -1.37 26.83
CA ALA A 20 17.82 -0.62 25.69
C ALA A 20 18.62 -0.83 24.37
N ILE A 21 19.59 -1.76 24.36
CA ILE A 21 20.24 -2.15 23.10
C ILE A 21 19.18 -2.96 22.32
N PRO A 22 18.71 -2.49 21.15
CA PRO A 22 17.85 -3.29 20.31
C PRO A 22 18.59 -4.59 20.03
N SER A 23 18.01 -5.71 20.45
CA SER A 23 18.58 -7.02 20.19
C SER A 23 18.64 -7.21 18.67
N THR A 24 19.79 -6.97 18.07
CA THR A 24 20.09 -7.41 16.71
C THR A 24 20.41 -8.90 16.71
N THR A 25 19.79 -9.70 17.59
CA THR A 25 19.93 -11.15 17.56
C THR A 25 19.52 -11.55 16.15
N PRO A 26 20.46 -12.06 15.33
CA PRO A 26 20.09 -12.66 14.07
C PRO A 26 19.07 -13.71 14.45
N ARG A 27 17.83 -13.61 13.94
CA ARG A 27 16.89 -14.71 14.09
C ARG A 27 17.54 -15.89 13.40
N VAL A 28 18.12 -16.79 14.19
CA VAL A 28 18.54 -18.11 13.70
C VAL A 28 17.25 -18.86 13.48
N TYR A 29 16.61 -18.58 12.34
CA TYR A 29 15.63 -19.47 11.77
C TYR A 29 16.40 -20.76 11.47
N GLY A 30 16.23 -21.78 12.31
CA GLY A 30 16.75 -23.10 12.04
C GLY A 30 16.32 -23.49 10.64
N ALA A 31 17.29 -23.61 9.75
CA ALA A 31 17.12 -23.85 8.33
C ALA A 31 16.62 -25.28 8.08
N PHE A 32 15.35 -25.54 8.37
CA PHE A 32 14.62 -26.54 7.63
C PHE A 32 13.93 -25.77 6.51
N ALA A 33 14.61 -25.71 5.36
CA ALA A 33 14.00 -25.33 4.11
C ALA A 33 12.73 -26.16 3.98
N ASN A 34 11.57 -25.57 4.19
CA ASN A 34 10.30 -26.22 4.02
C ASN A 34 9.89 -25.92 2.57
N PRO A 35 10.21 -26.77 1.58
CA PRO A 35 9.67 -26.55 0.26
C PRO A 35 8.16 -26.71 0.33
N CYS A 36 7.41 -25.84 -0.35
CA CYS A 36 6.07 -26.28 -0.76
C CYS A 36 6.25 -27.61 -1.51
N LEU A 37 5.40 -28.60 -1.22
CA LEU A 37 5.56 -29.97 -1.71
C LEU A 37 6.00 -29.98 -3.16
N ALA A 38 7.18 -30.54 -3.46
CA ALA A 38 7.84 -30.36 -4.76
C ALA A 38 7.01 -30.78 -5.98
N ALA A 39 6.01 -31.66 -5.79
CA ALA A 39 5.05 -32.07 -6.81
C ALA A 39 4.03 -30.97 -7.18
N GLN A 40 3.80 -30.02 -6.27
CA GLN A 40 2.83 -28.95 -6.40
C GLN A 40 3.56 -27.61 -6.38
N LYS A 41 3.64 -26.92 -7.53
CA LYS A 41 4.19 -25.57 -7.57
C LYS A 41 3.22 -24.61 -6.87
N CYS A 42 3.39 -24.38 -5.58
CA CYS A 42 2.67 -23.32 -4.87
C CYS A 42 3.01 -21.97 -5.49
N SER A 43 2.02 -21.09 -5.58
CA SER A 43 2.24 -19.72 -6.05
C SER A 43 1.23 -18.76 -5.47
N ILE A 44 1.64 -17.52 -5.33
CA ILE A 44 0.77 -16.38 -5.02
C ILE A 44 0.91 -15.33 -6.13
N LYS A 45 -0.20 -14.68 -6.49
CA LYS A 45 -0.23 -13.59 -7.46
C LYS A 45 -1.14 -12.47 -6.96
N ILE A 46 -0.71 -11.22 -7.12
CA ILE A 46 -1.60 -10.07 -6.96
C ILE A 46 -2.36 -9.88 -8.27
N LEU A 47 -3.68 -9.78 -8.16
CA LEU A 47 -4.58 -9.54 -9.29
C LEU A 47 -4.84 -8.04 -9.45
N SER A 48 -4.99 -7.32 -8.33
CA SER A 48 -5.22 -5.88 -8.27
C SER A 48 -4.91 -5.37 -6.86
N PRO A 49 -4.47 -4.12 -6.68
CA PRO A 49 -3.97 -3.18 -7.69
C PRO A 49 -2.54 -3.51 -8.18
N GLY A 50 -2.16 -3.01 -9.36
CA GLY A 50 -0.81 -3.14 -9.92
C GLY A 50 -0.32 -4.58 -10.17
N GLY A 51 -1.25 -5.53 -10.28
CA GLY A 51 -0.98 -6.94 -10.51
C GLY A 51 -0.98 -7.34 -11.99
N ALA A 52 -0.71 -8.62 -12.27
CA ALA A 52 -0.63 -9.14 -13.64
C ALA A 52 -1.96 -9.04 -14.42
N LEU A 53 -3.09 -8.96 -13.70
CA LEU A 53 -4.42 -8.83 -14.30
C LEU A 53 -4.95 -7.39 -14.29
N ASN A 54 -4.35 -6.48 -13.52
CA ASN A 54 -4.75 -5.09 -13.44
C ASN A 54 -3.51 -4.21 -13.23
N THR A 55 -3.09 -3.53 -14.29
CA THR A 55 -1.93 -2.64 -14.27
C THR A 55 -2.23 -1.27 -13.65
N ASN A 56 -3.46 -1.00 -13.21
CA ASN A 56 -3.77 0.24 -12.50
C ASN A 56 -3.12 0.20 -11.11
N THR A 57 -2.17 1.10 -10.91
CA THR A 57 -1.44 1.29 -9.65
C THR A 57 -2.03 2.43 -8.82
N ASN A 58 -2.88 3.28 -9.39
CA ASN A 58 -3.49 4.39 -8.65
C ASN A 58 -4.71 3.90 -7.86
N VAL A 59 -4.70 4.15 -6.55
CA VAL A 59 -5.74 3.71 -5.61
C VAL A 59 -6.17 4.83 -4.69
N ASN A 60 -7.37 4.69 -4.13
CA ASN A 60 -7.83 5.54 -3.04
C ASN A 60 -7.08 5.20 -1.74
N GLN A 61 -7.25 6.04 -0.71
CA GLN A 61 -6.64 5.84 0.60
C GLN A 61 -6.97 4.48 1.23
N SER A 62 -8.21 4.02 1.05
CA SER A 62 -8.65 2.68 1.42
C SER A 62 -8.97 1.88 0.17
N PHE A 63 -8.42 0.68 0.06
CA PHE A 63 -8.58 -0.21 -1.08
C PHE A 63 -8.41 -1.67 -0.67
N ILE A 64 -8.74 -2.57 -1.58
CA ILE A 64 -8.61 -4.02 -1.38
C ILE A 64 -7.52 -4.53 -2.30
N VAL A 65 -6.58 -5.29 -1.75
CA VAL A 65 -5.62 -6.09 -2.52
C VAL A 65 -6.25 -7.43 -2.82
N SER A 66 -6.61 -7.64 -4.08
CA SER A 66 -7.08 -8.93 -4.59
C SER A 66 -5.88 -9.77 -5.01
N PHE A 67 -5.88 -11.04 -4.60
CA PHE A 67 -4.81 -11.97 -4.89
C PHE A 67 -5.39 -13.35 -5.22
N ALA A 68 -4.56 -14.20 -5.82
CA ALA A 68 -4.84 -15.60 -6.04
C ALA A 68 -3.69 -16.43 -5.48
N VAL A 69 -4.03 -17.54 -4.83
CA VAL A 69 -3.07 -18.56 -4.40
C VAL A 69 -3.39 -19.86 -5.15
N SER A 70 -2.36 -20.64 -5.47
CA SER A 70 -2.51 -21.92 -6.16
C SER A 70 -1.74 -23.00 -5.42
N ASN A 71 -2.34 -24.20 -5.38
CA ASN A 71 -1.81 -25.38 -4.69
C ASN A 71 -1.46 -25.15 -3.22
N PHE A 72 -2.23 -24.28 -2.56
CA PHE A 72 -2.03 -23.88 -1.17
C PHE A 72 -3.37 -23.57 -0.53
N THR A 73 -3.55 -24.06 0.70
CA THR A 73 -4.73 -23.79 1.51
C THR A 73 -4.40 -22.69 2.51
N LEU A 74 -5.17 -21.60 2.46
CA LEU A 74 -5.06 -20.56 3.48
C LEU A 74 -5.76 -21.02 4.76
N GLN A 75 -5.02 -21.01 5.86
CA GLN A 75 -5.44 -21.45 7.18
C GLN A 75 -4.92 -20.46 8.22
N GLN A 76 -5.75 -20.16 9.21
CA GLN A 76 -5.36 -19.27 10.30
C GLN A 76 -4.38 -20.03 11.22
N PRO A 77 -3.21 -19.45 11.56
CA PRO A 77 -2.27 -20.11 12.46
C PRO A 77 -2.80 -20.14 13.91
N GLY A 78 -2.36 -21.12 14.68
CA GLY A 78 -2.71 -21.29 16.09
C GLY A 78 -4.02 -22.05 16.33
N THR A 79 -4.50 -22.81 15.33
CA THR A 79 -5.69 -23.65 15.47
C THR A 79 -5.32 -25.08 15.87
N ILE A 80 -6.24 -25.80 16.50
CA ILE A 80 -6.01 -27.19 16.93
C ILE A 80 -5.78 -28.17 15.77
N ASN A 81 -6.04 -27.72 14.54
CA ASN A 81 -5.90 -28.51 13.32
C ASN A 81 -4.69 -28.08 12.49
N ASP A 82 -3.75 -27.30 13.04
CA ASP A 82 -2.55 -26.86 12.31
C ASP A 82 -1.72 -28.10 11.91
N VAL A 83 -1.85 -28.51 10.65
CA VAL A 83 -1.12 -29.60 10.01
C VAL A 83 0.18 -29.02 9.47
N ASN A 84 1.12 -28.84 10.39
CA ASN A 84 2.40 -28.29 10.07
C ASN A 84 3.06 -29.03 8.87
N THR A 85 3.43 -28.27 7.83
CA THR A 85 3.95 -28.75 6.53
C THR A 85 5.28 -29.52 6.59
N PHE A 86 5.78 -29.88 7.78
CA PHE A 86 6.99 -30.70 7.93
C PHE A 86 6.78 -32.17 7.56
N THR A 87 5.54 -32.60 7.32
CA THR A 87 5.26 -34.01 7.06
C THR A 87 5.43 -34.33 5.59
N THR A 88 6.50 -35.03 5.24
CA THR A 88 6.63 -35.70 3.94
C THR A 88 5.72 -36.93 3.92
N GLY A 89 4.88 -37.12 2.89
CA GLY A 89 4.03 -38.32 2.75
C GLY A 89 2.69 -38.07 2.08
N SER A 90 1.81 -39.08 2.07
CA SER A 90 0.46 -39.02 1.48
C SER A 90 -0.54 -38.15 2.26
N THR A 91 -0.14 -37.67 3.44
CA THR A 91 -0.91 -36.76 4.31
C THR A 91 -0.30 -35.35 4.36
N ALA A 92 0.65 -35.06 3.48
CA ALA A 92 1.26 -33.75 3.37
C ALA A 92 0.28 -32.81 2.67
N HIS A 93 -0.01 -31.67 3.29
CA HIS A 93 -0.86 -30.63 2.71
C HIS A 93 -0.09 -29.32 2.73
N ASN A 94 -0.15 -28.55 1.65
CA ASN A 94 0.42 -27.20 1.61
C ASN A 94 -0.55 -26.24 2.26
N GLU A 95 -0.31 -25.89 3.52
CA GLU A 95 -1.13 -24.95 4.26
C GLU A 95 -0.31 -23.91 5.02
N GLY A 96 -0.99 -22.81 5.34
CA GLY A 96 -0.42 -21.68 6.04
C GLY A 96 -1.18 -20.40 5.75
N HIS A 97 -0.48 -19.27 5.78
CA HIS A 97 -1.09 -17.95 5.65
C HIS A 97 -0.17 -16.98 4.92
N ILE A 98 -0.65 -15.76 4.72
CA ILE A 98 0.07 -14.69 4.05
C ILE A 98 0.57 -13.70 5.11
N HIS A 99 1.86 -13.39 5.09
CA HIS A 99 2.39 -12.19 5.73
C HIS A 99 2.27 -11.01 4.77
N VAL A 100 1.63 -9.94 5.22
CA VAL A 100 1.42 -8.72 4.45
C VAL A 100 2.42 -7.67 4.91
N PHE A 101 3.22 -7.17 3.97
CA PHE A 101 4.16 -6.08 4.22
C PHE A 101 3.83 -4.87 3.34
N VAL A 102 4.02 -3.68 3.90
CA VAL A 102 3.96 -2.41 3.17
C VAL A 102 5.25 -1.65 3.46
N ASP A 103 5.98 -1.28 2.41
CA ASP A 103 7.29 -0.62 2.49
C ASP A 103 8.26 -1.36 3.42
N ASN A 104 8.32 -2.68 3.27
CA ASN A 104 9.10 -3.60 4.13
C ASN A 104 8.67 -3.68 5.60
N ALA A 105 7.65 -2.92 6.05
CA ALA A 105 7.08 -3.04 7.38
C ALA A 105 6.00 -4.14 7.40
N TYR A 106 6.07 -5.04 8.37
CA TYR A 106 5.04 -6.05 8.59
C TYR A 106 3.75 -5.39 9.08
N ILE A 107 2.63 -5.69 8.41
CA ILE A 107 1.33 -5.10 8.70
C ILE A 107 0.43 -6.11 9.41
N THR A 108 0.23 -7.28 8.81
CA THR A 108 -0.72 -8.29 9.33
C THR A 108 -0.48 -9.67 8.75
N ILE A 109 -1.05 -10.68 9.41
CA ILE A 109 -1.34 -11.99 8.82
C ILE A 109 -2.67 -11.92 8.08
N TRP A 110 -2.77 -12.69 7.00
CA TRP A 110 -4.00 -12.89 6.25
C TRP A 110 -4.17 -14.36 5.87
N ALA A 111 -5.31 -14.95 6.24
CA ALA A 111 -5.63 -16.36 5.98
C ALA A 111 -6.99 -16.55 5.30
N ASN A 112 -7.63 -15.47 4.87
CA ASN A 112 -8.92 -15.54 4.17
C ASN A 112 -8.69 -15.47 2.65
N THR A 113 -9.52 -16.12 1.84
CA THR A 113 -9.49 -15.98 0.38
C THR A 113 -10.06 -14.66 -0.13
N ASN A 114 -10.77 -13.93 0.73
CA ASN A 114 -11.20 -12.56 0.46
C ASN A 114 -9.99 -11.64 0.28
N GLY A 115 -10.16 -10.56 -0.47
CA GLY A 115 -9.10 -9.57 -0.65
C GLY A 115 -8.70 -8.88 0.65
N ILE A 116 -7.45 -8.41 0.70
CA ILE A 116 -6.84 -7.82 1.89
C ILE A 116 -7.19 -6.31 1.94
N PRO A 117 -7.98 -5.84 2.91
CA PRO A 117 -8.26 -4.42 3.05
C PRO A 117 -7.01 -3.71 3.58
N LEU A 118 -6.57 -2.67 2.86
CA LEU A 118 -5.49 -1.79 3.29
C LEU A 118 -5.98 -0.35 3.34
N THR A 119 -5.45 0.41 4.31
CA THR A 119 -5.60 1.86 4.37
C THR A 119 -4.23 2.46 4.55
N LEU A 120 -3.77 3.22 3.57
CA LEU A 120 -2.41 3.76 3.50
C LEU A 120 -2.45 5.29 3.43
N SER A 121 -1.37 5.96 3.81
CA SER A 121 -1.23 7.40 3.57
C SER A 121 -1.14 7.71 2.07
N PRO A 122 -1.40 8.95 1.64
CA PRO A 122 -1.07 9.37 0.29
C PRO A 122 0.42 9.19 -0.03
N GLY A 123 0.72 8.74 -1.25
CA GLY A 123 2.09 8.48 -1.70
C GLY A 123 2.26 7.13 -2.41
N THR A 124 3.49 6.87 -2.84
CA THR A 124 3.86 5.59 -3.46
C THR A 124 4.23 4.58 -2.38
N HIS A 125 3.64 3.39 -2.46
CA HIS A 125 3.87 2.29 -1.52
C HIS A 125 4.16 0.99 -2.26
N ILE A 126 5.02 0.16 -1.68
CA ILE A 126 5.31 -1.19 -2.16
C ILE A 126 4.61 -2.19 -1.23
N ILE A 127 3.70 -2.97 -1.79
CA ILE A 127 3.00 -4.03 -1.06
C ILE A 127 3.67 -5.35 -1.42
N ARG A 128 4.06 -6.13 -0.42
CA ARG A 128 4.60 -7.47 -0.56
C ARG A 128 3.74 -8.47 0.19
N LEU A 129 3.40 -9.56 -0.49
CA LEU A 129 2.70 -10.70 0.11
C LEU A 129 3.64 -11.89 0.10
N ASP A 130 3.96 -12.41 1.29
CA ASP A 130 4.80 -13.58 1.46
C ASP A 130 3.93 -14.74 1.95
N LEU A 131 4.00 -15.87 1.25
CA LEU A 131 3.35 -17.10 1.68
C LEU A 131 4.24 -17.78 2.72
N VAL A 132 3.67 -18.14 3.87
CA VAL A 132 4.38 -18.79 4.98
C VAL A 132 3.56 -19.96 5.51
N ASN A 133 4.21 -20.92 6.15
CA ASN A 133 3.50 -22.01 6.83
C ASN A 133 2.91 -21.56 8.18
N ASP A 134 2.17 -22.43 8.85
CA ASP A 134 1.52 -22.12 10.13
C ASP A 134 2.47 -21.82 11.30
N LEU A 135 3.76 -22.19 11.18
CA LEU A 135 4.80 -21.77 12.12
C LEU A 135 5.50 -20.46 11.71
N HIS A 136 4.94 -19.73 10.75
CA HIS A 136 5.47 -18.46 10.23
C HIS A 136 6.86 -18.61 9.59
N TYR A 137 7.22 -19.81 9.15
CA TYR A 137 8.43 -20.06 8.38
C TYR A 137 8.18 -19.83 6.88
N GLU A 138 9.14 -19.17 6.24
CA GLU A 138 9.16 -18.99 4.80
C GLU A 138 9.43 -20.32 4.08
N PHE A 139 8.80 -20.49 2.91
CA PHE A 139 9.13 -21.59 2.02
C PHE A 139 10.50 -21.41 1.37
N ASN A 140 11.13 -22.49 0.91
CA ASN A 140 12.37 -22.43 0.13
C ASN A 140 12.20 -23.17 -1.23
N PRO A 141 12.30 -22.47 -2.38
CA PRO A 141 12.50 -21.02 -2.51
C PRO A 141 11.31 -20.22 -1.97
N GLY A 142 11.57 -18.99 -1.54
CA GLY A 142 10.55 -18.08 -1.02
C GLY A 142 9.43 -17.86 -2.04
N ILE A 143 8.18 -17.94 -1.58
CA ILE A 143 6.99 -17.72 -2.41
C ILE A 143 6.41 -16.37 -2.04
N ASN A 144 6.73 -15.35 -2.84
CA ASN A 144 6.29 -13.98 -2.61
C ASN A 144 5.88 -13.29 -3.90
N VAL A 145 5.17 -12.18 -3.75
CA VAL A 145 4.79 -11.29 -4.85
C VAL A 145 4.76 -9.85 -4.34
N THR A 146 5.17 -8.92 -5.21
CA THR A 146 5.17 -7.49 -4.93
C THR A 146 4.34 -6.72 -5.94
N THR A 147 3.69 -5.65 -5.50
CA THR A 147 3.07 -4.64 -6.37
C THR A 147 3.42 -3.25 -5.84
N THR A 148 3.45 -2.27 -6.74
CA THR A 148 3.61 -0.86 -6.39
C THR A 148 2.28 -0.16 -6.62
N VAL A 149 1.85 0.63 -5.64
CA VAL A 149 0.64 1.44 -5.71
C VAL A 149 0.96 2.90 -5.45
N ASN A 150 0.14 3.78 -6.01
CA ASN A 150 0.18 5.21 -5.76
C ASN A 150 -1.17 5.62 -5.17
N VAL A 151 -1.15 6.01 -3.89
CA VAL A 151 -2.33 6.40 -3.14
C VAL A 151 -2.59 7.88 -3.37
N ALA A 152 -3.76 8.20 -3.91
CA ALA A 152 -4.14 9.58 -4.21
C ALA A 152 -4.24 10.41 -2.92
N ASP A 153 -3.71 11.64 -2.97
CA ASP A 153 -3.94 12.63 -1.91
C ASP A 153 -5.30 13.32 -2.14
N PRO A 154 -6.28 13.13 -1.23
CA PRO A 154 -7.59 13.78 -1.36
C PRO A 154 -7.48 15.31 -1.28
N LEU A 155 -6.53 15.85 -0.53
CA LEU A 155 -6.31 17.30 -0.42
C LEU A 155 -5.74 17.86 -1.72
N GLN A 156 -4.75 17.18 -2.31
CA GLN A 156 -4.21 17.57 -3.62
C GLN A 156 -5.28 17.49 -4.72
N SER A 157 -6.12 16.45 -4.70
CA SER A 157 -7.21 16.30 -5.67
C SER A 157 -8.24 17.43 -5.56
N ALA A 158 -8.58 17.84 -4.34
CA ALA A 158 -9.45 18.98 -4.08
C ALA A 158 -8.81 20.31 -4.54
N ALA A 159 -7.52 20.52 -4.25
CA ALA A 159 -6.78 21.71 -4.69
C ALA A 159 -6.71 21.81 -6.22
N ASN A 160 -6.43 20.70 -6.91
CA ASN A 160 -6.41 20.64 -8.38
C ASN A 160 -7.78 20.99 -8.98
N THR A 161 -8.86 20.52 -8.35
CA THR A 161 -10.23 20.82 -8.78
C THR A 161 -10.55 22.31 -8.57
N ALA A 162 -10.21 22.87 -7.41
CA ALA A 162 -10.41 24.28 -7.12
C ALA A 162 -9.64 25.18 -8.11
N GLN A 163 -8.38 24.83 -8.40
CA GLN A 163 -7.56 25.55 -9.37
C GLN A 163 -8.15 25.46 -10.79
N SER A 164 -8.64 24.28 -11.20
CA SER A 164 -9.28 24.09 -12.50
C SER A 164 -10.56 24.92 -12.63
N ASN A 165 -11.38 24.95 -11.58
CA ASN A 165 -12.60 25.77 -11.53
C ASN A 165 -12.29 27.26 -11.59
N ALA A 166 -11.25 27.72 -10.88
CA ALA A 166 -10.79 29.11 -10.94
C ALA A 166 -10.26 29.48 -12.34
N GLY A 167 -9.49 28.60 -12.98
CA GLY A 167 -9.04 28.77 -14.36
C GLY A 167 -10.21 28.89 -15.34
N ASN A 168 -11.19 27.99 -15.24
CA ASN A 168 -12.40 28.02 -16.07
C ASN A 168 -13.19 29.32 -15.87
N ALA A 169 -13.37 29.77 -14.63
CA ALA A 169 -14.04 31.04 -14.32
C ALA A 169 -13.33 32.25 -14.96
N MET A 170 -11.99 32.27 -14.97
CA MET A 170 -11.22 33.31 -15.65
C MET A 170 -11.48 33.33 -17.16
N TYR A 171 -11.53 32.16 -17.81
CA TYR A 171 -11.85 32.07 -19.24
C TYR A 171 -13.27 32.55 -19.55
N TYR A 172 -14.27 32.18 -18.73
CA TYR A 172 -15.64 32.69 -18.90
C TYR A 172 -15.73 34.21 -18.70
N SER A 173 -15.03 34.76 -17.72
CA SER A 173 -14.99 36.21 -17.48
C SER A 173 -14.34 36.96 -18.65
N LEU A 174 -13.23 36.44 -19.20
CA LEU A 174 -12.58 37.03 -20.36
C LEU A 174 -13.46 36.93 -21.62
N GLY A 175 -14.11 35.79 -21.83
CA GLY A 175 -15.08 35.61 -22.92
C GLY A 175 -16.25 36.60 -22.82
N ALA A 176 -16.81 36.77 -21.62
CA ALA A 176 -17.88 37.74 -21.37
C ALA A 176 -17.43 39.19 -21.61
N LEU A 177 -16.21 39.55 -21.21
CA LEU A 177 -15.62 40.86 -21.48
C LEU A 177 -15.49 41.12 -22.99
N ILE A 178 -14.95 40.15 -23.73
CA ILE A 178 -14.77 40.26 -25.19
C ILE A 178 -16.13 40.45 -25.87
N VAL A 179 -17.12 39.64 -25.53
CA VAL A 179 -18.48 39.76 -26.08
C VAL A 179 -19.11 41.11 -25.72
N SER A 180 -18.94 41.58 -24.49
CA SER A 180 -19.42 42.89 -24.05
C SER A 180 -18.80 44.04 -24.86
N ILE A 181 -17.47 44.03 -25.05
CA ILE A 181 -16.76 45.05 -25.83
C ILE A 181 -17.23 45.04 -27.29
N ILE A 182 -17.31 43.86 -27.93
CA ILE A 182 -17.82 43.72 -29.30
C ILE A 182 -19.24 44.28 -29.41
N SER A 183 -20.10 43.99 -28.42
CA SER A 183 -21.48 44.49 -28.39
C SER A 183 -21.54 46.01 -28.33
N VAL A 184 -20.73 46.64 -27.47
CA VAL A 184 -20.65 48.11 -27.36
C VAL A 184 -20.15 48.74 -28.65
N ILE A 185 -19.09 48.19 -29.27
CA ILE A 185 -18.55 48.67 -30.54
C ILE A 185 -19.60 48.57 -31.65
N LEU A 186 -20.33 47.45 -31.72
CA LEU A 186 -21.38 47.25 -32.72
C LEU A 186 -22.52 48.26 -32.56
N VAL A 187 -22.97 48.50 -31.33
CA VAL A 187 -24.00 49.51 -31.04
C VAL A 187 -23.52 50.90 -31.43
N ALA A 188 -22.29 51.28 -31.09
CA ALA A 188 -21.71 52.57 -31.47
C ALA A 188 -21.61 52.70 -33.00
N TYR A 189 -21.16 51.67 -33.71
CA TYR A 189 -21.09 51.66 -35.17
C TYR A 189 -22.46 51.88 -35.82
N ILE A 190 -23.50 51.23 -35.31
CA ILE A 190 -24.88 51.40 -35.79
C ILE A 190 -25.37 52.83 -35.50
N ALA A 191 -25.14 53.34 -34.30
CA ALA A 191 -25.62 54.66 -33.87
C ALA A 191 -24.95 55.82 -34.63
N PHE A 192 -23.65 55.71 -34.94
CA PHE A 192 -22.88 56.74 -35.62
C PHE A 192 -22.75 56.54 -37.13
N LYS A 193 -23.50 55.59 -37.71
CA LYS A 193 -23.47 55.36 -39.16
C LYS A 193 -23.99 56.61 -39.89
N PRO A 194 -23.17 57.27 -40.74
CA PRO A 194 -23.59 58.50 -41.40
C PRO A 194 -24.78 58.21 -42.32
N LYS A 195 -25.82 59.05 -42.22
CA LYS A 195 -27.00 58.93 -43.09
C LYS A 195 -26.57 59.13 -44.55
N PRO A 196 -27.11 58.36 -45.51
CA PRO A 196 -26.82 58.58 -46.92
C PRO A 196 -27.21 60.02 -47.29
N LYS A 197 -26.32 60.71 -48.01
CA LYS A 197 -26.63 62.05 -48.52
C LYS A 197 -27.72 61.94 -49.59
N PRO A 198 -28.72 62.84 -49.57
CA PRO A 198 -29.77 62.90 -50.59
C PRO A 198 -29.21 63.26 -51.97
#